data_AF-A0A8S8Z0F6-F1
#
_entry.id   AF-A0A8S8Z0F6-F1
#
_cell.length_a   1.000
_cell.length_b   1.000
_cell.length_c   1.000
_cell.angle_alpha   90.00
_cell.angle_beta   90.00
_cell.angle_gamma   90.00
#
_symmetry.space_group_name_H-M   'P 1'
#
loop_
_entity.id
_entity.type
_entity.pdbx_description
1 polymer ?
#
loop_
_entity_poly.entity_id
_entity_poly.type
_entity_poly.pdbx_seq_one_letter_code
_entity_poly.pdbx_strand_id
1 'polypeptide(L)'
;MHIASMACQSLLEKSIIPLDEIQNLRFAGLLHDIGHGPFSHLFEEVLQKNRKISHEHLGRSIIQKTEIGDLISKNGFSKKSIANLAFSNSKHQFMNEIISGALSADMMDYLLRDGYFTGAEHAKIDHKRLTYSLDVYKNKLALDKSALVNFETMLISRYQMFKAVYFHKTVRAGEVMLLKAMSLAEDELGFSSLDLDEFLKLSDEYVLSKLLNLSESNSDLKTSKKIATNYLNRNLFKCVFERMVNLKKWI
;
A
#
# COMPACT_ATOMS: atom_id res chain seq x y z
N MET A 1 -3.06 -7.40 -9.18
CA MET A 1 -3.59 -7.74 -10.54
C MET A 1 -4.18 -9.14 -10.68
N HIS A 2 -3.44 -10.21 -10.33
CA HIS A 2 -3.91 -11.60 -10.55
C HIS A 2 -5.18 -11.93 -9.77
N ILE A 3 -5.19 -11.68 -8.45
CA ILE A 3 -6.37 -11.93 -7.60
C ILE A 3 -7.56 -11.06 -8.05
N ALA A 4 -7.32 -9.81 -8.44
CA ALA A 4 -8.35 -8.95 -9.02
C ALA A 4 -8.96 -9.59 -10.28
N SER A 5 -8.14 -10.19 -11.15
CA SER A 5 -8.63 -10.92 -12.34
C SER A 5 -9.55 -12.09 -11.97
N MET A 6 -9.22 -12.83 -10.91
CA MET A 6 -10.05 -13.94 -10.45
C MET A 6 -11.39 -13.47 -9.90
N ALA A 7 -11.38 -12.40 -9.09
CA ALA A 7 -12.60 -11.76 -8.61
C ALA A 7 -13.49 -11.31 -9.78
N CYS A 8 -12.90 -10.68 -10.80
CA CYS A 8 -13.62 -10.24 -11.99
C CYS A 8 -14.21 -11.42 -12.77
N GLN A 9 -13.43 -12.48 -12.96
CA GLN A 9 -13.88 -13.67 -13.68
C GLN A 9 -15.11 -14.29 -13.02
N SER A 10 -15.13 -14.36 -11.68
CA SER A 10 -16.29 -14.85 -10.94
C SER A 10 -17.53 -13.97 -11.15
N LEU A 11 -17.38 -12.64 -11.15
CA LEU A 11 -18.49 -11.71 -11.39
C LEU A 11 -18.96 -11.72 -12.85
N LEU A 12 -18.05 -11.94 -13.80
CA LEU A 12 -18.38 -12.09 -15.22
C LEU A 12 -19.22 -13.36 -15.45
N GLU A 13 -18.82 -14.49 -14.87
CA GLU A 13 -19.57 -15.76 -14.96
C GLU A 13 -20.99 -15.66 -14.40
N LYS A 14 -21.20 -14.74 -13.46
CA LYS A 14 -22.52 -14.40 -12.87
C LYS A 14 -23.26 -13.32 -13.66
N SER A 15 -22.73 -12.85 -14.78
CA SER A 15 -23.29 -11.75 -15.59
C SER A 15 -23.47 -10.43 -14.83
N ILE A 16 -22.65 -10.18 -13.80
CA ILE A 16 -22.72 -8.97 -12.96
C ILE A 16 -21.92 -7.83 -13.59
N ILE A 17 -20.77 -8.15 -14.20
CA ILE A 17 -19.93 -7.21 -14.93
C ILE A 17 -19.77 -7.67 -16.38
N PRO A 18 -19.62 -6.72 -17.33
CA PRO A 18 -19.30 -7.06 -18.72
C PRO A 18 -17.80 -7.40 -18.90
N LEU A 19 -17.47 -8.05 -20.02
CA LEU A 19 -16.13 -8.58 -20.31
C LEU A 19 -15.05 -7.48 -20.41
N ASP A 20 -15.41 -6.29 -20.89
CA ASP A 20 -14.53 -5.13 -21.05
C ASP A 20 -14.02 -4.59 -19.70
N GLU A 21 -14.79 -4.74 -18.62
CA GLU A 21 -14.38 -4.29 -17.29
C GLU A 21 -13.26 -5.13 -16.65
N ILE A 22 -13.06 -6.37 -17.11
CA ILE A 22 -11.96 -7.23 -16.61
C ILE A 22 -10.61 -6.54 -16.81
N GLN A 23 -10.40 -5.96 -18.00
CA GLN A 23 -9.12 -5.34 -18.31
C GLN A 23 -8.92 -4.02 -17.57
N ASN A 24 -9.99 -3.24 -17.34
CA ASN A 24 -9.94 -2.05 -16.49
C ASN A 24 -9.54 -2.40 -15.04
N LEU A 25 -10.15 -3.44 -14.46
CA LEU A 25 -9.83 -3.90 -13.11
C LEU A 25 -8.42 -4.50 -13.01
N ARG A 26 -7.92 -5.15 -14.08
CA ARG A 26 -6.53 -5.60 -14.16
C ARG A 26 -5.55 -4.45 -14.11
N PHE A 27 -5.78 -3.40 -14.91
CA PHE A 27 -4.96 -2.19 -14.85
C PHE A 27 -5.02 -1.54 -13.47
N ALA A 28 -6.23 -1.39 -12.90
CA ALA A 28 -6.38 -0.82 -11.57
C ALA A 28 -5.63 -1.62 -10.51
N GLY A 29 -5.78 -2.94 -10.49
CA GLY A 29 -5.08 -3.82 -9.54
C GLY A 29 -3.59 -3.98 -9.83
N LEU A 30 -3.08 -3.57 -10.99
CA LEU A 30 -1.65 -3.48 -11.26
C LEU A 30 -1.08 -2.15 -10.76
N LEU A 31 -1.86 -1.08 -10.88
CA LEU A 31 -1.41 0.30 -10.65
C LEU A 31 -1.80 0.87 -9.28
N HIS A 32 -2.52 0.11 -8.44
CA HIS A 32 -3.03 0.61 -7.15
C HIS A 32 -1.93 1.14 -6.21
N ASP A 33 -0.73 0.59 -6.28
CA ASP A 33 0.42 0.98 -5.46
C ASP A 33 1.46 1.83 -6.20
N ILE A 34 1.21 2.21 -7.47
CA ILE A 34 2.23 2.86 -8.31
C ILE A 34 2.69 4.22 -7.76
N GLY A 35 1.90 4.82 -6.87
CA GLY A 35 2.23 6.10 -6.24
C GLY A 35 3.04 5.98 -4.94
N HIS A 36 3.39 4.78 -4.49
CA HIS A 36 4.25 4.63 -3.31
C HIS A 36 5.67 5.11 -3.58
N GLY A 37 6.17 5.94 -2.68
CA GLY A 37 7.58 6.35 -2.67
C GLY A 37 8.45 5.38 -1.86
N PRO A 38 9.71 5.76 -1.62
CA PRO A 38 10.65 4.96 -0.84
C PRO A 38 10.08 4.53 0.52
N PHE A 39 10.26 3.28 0.93
CA PHE A 39 9.73 2.75 2.19
C PHE A 39 8.19 2.89 2.33
N SER A 40 7.47 2.98 1.21
CA SER A 40 6.00 2.98 1.13
C SER A 40 5.32 4.01 2.03
N HIS A 41 4.58 3.59 3.06
CA HIS A 41 3.83 4.50 3.94
C HIS A 41 4.72 5.45 4.76
N LEU A 42 5.98 5.09 5.02
CA LEU A 42 6.87 5.96 5.79
C LEU A 42 7.16 7.28 5.07
N PHE A 43 7.39 7.21 3.76
CA PHE A 43 7.63 8.40 2.96
C PHE A 43 6.35 9.23 2.79
N GLU A 44 5.20 8.58 2.69
CA GLU A 44 3.92 9.28 2.74
C GLU A 44 3.73 10.07 4.05
N GLU A 45 4.11 9.52 5.21
CA GLU A 45 4.04 10.27 6.47
C GLU A 45 4.93 11.53 6.47
N VAL A 46 6.09 11.49 5.80
CA VAL A 46 6.96 12.66 5.62
C VAL A 46 6.28 13.68 4.70
N LEU A 47 5.77 13.24 3.55
CA LEU A 47 5.12 14.12 2.59
C LEU A 47 3.80 14.71 3.09
N GLN A 48 3.01 13.96 3.86
CA GLN A 48 1.73 14.43 4.38
C GLN A 48 1.91 15.57 5.40
N LYS A 49 2.97 15.53 6.21
CA LYS A 49 3.30 16.61 7.15
C LYS A 49 3.53 17.95 6.44
N ASN A 50 4.14 17.92 5.26
CA ASN A 50 4.60 19.12 4.57
C ASN A 50 3.69 19.55 3.41
N ARG A 51 3.13 18.61 2.65
CA ARG A 51 2.37 18.87 1.40
C ARG A 51 0.96 18.30 1.36
N LYS A 52 0.55 17.49 2.35
CA LYS A 52 -0.73 16.73 2.34
C LYS A 52 -0.90 15.88 1.07
N ILE A 53 0.20 15.40 0.49
CA ILE A 53 0.20 14.53 -0.68
C ILE A 53 0.13 13.07 -0.21
N SER A 54 -0.82 12.31 -0.75
CA SER A 54 -0.91 10.86 -0.55
C SER A 54 -0.28 10.09 -1.70
N HIS A 55 0.05 8.82 -1.45
CA HIS A 55 0.48 7.90 -2.53
C HIS A 55 -0.61 7.79 -3.62
N GLU A 56 -1.89 7.84 -3.25
CA GLU A 56 -2.96 7.84 -4.26
C GLU A 56 -2.98 9.10 -5.15
N HIS A 57 -2.60 10.27 -4.61
CA HIS A 57 -2.51 11.50 -5.39
C HIS A 57 -1.36 11.40 -6.42
N LEU A 58 -0.21 10.90 -5.97
CA LEU A 58 0.94 10.64 -6.82
C LEU A 58 0.60 9.59 -7.88
N GLY A 59 -0.03 8.48 -7.49
CA GLY A 59 -0.45 7.44 -8.41
C GLY A 59 -1.41 7.94 -9.49
N ARG A 60 -2.40 8.79 -9.14
CA ARG A 60 -3.25 9.47 -10.14
C ARG A 60 -2.42 10.34 -11.09
N SER A 61 -1.45 11.09 -10.56
CA SER A 61 -0.57 11.94 -11.36
C SER A 61 0.29 11.12 -12.33
N ILE A 62 0.85 9.99 -11.88
CA ILE A 62 1.62 9.06 -12.72
C ILE A 62 0.73 8.56 -13.87
N ILE A 63 -0.43 7.99 -13.56
CA ILE A 63 -1.35 7.45 -14.59
C ILE A 63 -1.82 8.53 -15.56
N GLN A 64 -1.95 9.79 -15.14
CA GLN A 64 -2.46 10.86 -16.01
C GLN A 64 -1.39 11.55 -16.84
N LYS A 65 -0.17 11.68 -16.31
CA LYS A 65 0.86 12.60 -16.83
C LYS A 65 2.09 11.92 -17.43
N THR A 66 2.23 10.59 -17.31
CA THR A 66 3.42 9.87 -17.80
C THR A 66 3.08 8.92 -18.95
N GLU A 67 4.13 8.31 -19.53
CA GLU A 67 4.04 7.32 -20.60
C GLU A 67 3.12 6.15 -20.28
N ILE A 68 2.94 5.80 -19.00
CA ILE A 68 2.04 4.73 -18.56
C ILE A 68 0.60 5.06 -18.98
N GLY A 69 0.17 6.29 -18.72
CA GLY A 69 -1.14 6.78 -19.15
C GLY A 69 -1.31 6.80 -20.66
N ASP A 70 -0.26 7.16 -21.37
CA ASP A 70 -0.28 7.27 -22.82
C ASP A 70 -0.33 5.89 -23.48
N LEU A 71 0.38 4.90 -22.93
CA LEU A 71 0.28 3.50 -23.33
C LEU A 71 -1.11 2.92 -23.05
N ILE A 72 -1.72 3.23 -21.91
CA ILE A 72 -3.10 2.84 -21.61
C ILE A 72 -4.06 3.40 -22.68
N SER A 73 -3.92 4.69 -22.99
CA SER A 73 -4.78 5.39 -23.96
C SER A 73 -4.59 4.86 -25.38
N LYS A 74 -3.34 4.59 -25.78
CA LYS A 74 -2.99 4.01 -27.08
C LYS A 74 -3.60 2.63 -27.30
N ASN A 75 -3.85 1.87 -26.24
CA ASN A 75 -4.50 0.55 -26.31
C ASN A 75 -6.02 0.61 -26.18
N GLY A 76 -6.64 1.80 -26.29
CA GLY A 76 -8.09 1.95 -26.30
C GLY A 76 -8.74 2.06 -24.91
N PHE A 77 -7.96 2.22 -23.84
CA PHE A 77 -8.46 2.34 -22.48
C PHE A 77 -8.42 3.77 -21.96
N SER A 78 -9.36 4.13 -21.07
CA SER A 78 -9.38 5.45 -20.46
C SER A 78 -8.44 5.52 -19.25
N LYS A 79 -7.31 6.22 -19.36
CA LYS A 79 -6.39 6.47 -18.23
C LYS A 79 -7.06 7.12 -17.02
N LYS A 80 -8.06 7.98 -17.25
CA LYS A 80 -8.87 8.60 -16.19
C LYS A 80 -9.73 7.56 -15.46
N SER A 81 -10.39 6.66 -16.19
CA SER A 81 -11.25 5.65 -15.60
C SER A 81 -10.45 4.63 -14.80
N ILE A 82 -9.29 4.22 -15.31
CA ILE A 82 -8.34 3.35 -14.59
C ILE A 82 -7.82 4.01 -13.33
N ALA A 83 -7.41 5.29 -13.39
CA ALA A 83 -6.98 6.02 -12.20
C ALA A 83 -8.11 6.14 -11.16
N ASN A 84 -9.34 6.40 -11.60
CA ASN A 84 -10.47 6.42 -10.68
C ASN A 84 -10.70 5.07 -10.00
N LEU A 85 -10.57 3.97 -10.74
CA LEU A 85 -10.77 2.63 -10.21
C LEU A 85 -9.63 2.17 -9.29
N ALA A 86 -8.37 2.47 -9.63
CA ALA A 86 -7.20 2.13 -8.82
C ALA A 86 -7.22 2.79 -7.44
N PHE A 87 -7.86 3.96 -7.33
CA PHE A 87 -7.88 4.79 -6.13
C PHE A 87 -9.32 5.12 -5.70
N SER A 88 -10.20 4.10 -5.68
CA SER A 88 -11.51 4.11 -5.01
C SER A 88 -12.50 5.23 -5.38
N ASN A 89 -12.40 5.76 -6.60
CA ASN A 89 -13.26 6.84 -7.15
C ASN A 89 -14.13 6.37 -8.33
N SER A 90 -14.33 5.07 -8.53
CA SER A 90 -15.27 4.59 -9.55
C SER A 90 -16.72 4.77 -9.12
N LYS A 91 -17.63 4.79 -10.10
CA LYS A 91 -19.09 4.88 -9.88
C LYS A 91 -19.65 3.66 -9.13
N HIS A 92 -19.02 2.50 -9.30
CA HIS A 92 -19.49 1.23 -8.79
C HIS A 92 -18.70 0.88 -7.53
N GLN A 93 -19.36 0.95 -6.37
CA GLN A 93 -18.69 0.77 -5.08
C GLN A 93 -18.08 -0.63 -4.97
N PHE A 94 -18.75 -1.67 -5.48
CA PHE A 94 -18.21 -3.03 -5.50
C PHE A 94 -16.90 -3.14 -6.31
N MET A 95 -16.73 -2.35 -7.38
CA MET A 95 -15.49 -2.35 -8.16
C MET A 95 -14.34 -1.71 -7.39
N ASN A 96 -14.62 -0.64 -6.64
CA ASN A 96 -13.65 -0.05 -5.72
C ASN A 96 -13.24 -1.08 -4.66
N GLU A 97 -14.20 -1.81 -4.09
CA GLU A 97 -13.98 -2.81 -3.03
C GLU A 97 -13.17 -4.03 -3.49
N ILE A 98 -13.17 -4.36 -4.78
CA ILE A 98 -12.28 -5.39 -5.36
C ILE A 98 -10.81 -4.95 -5.27
N ILE A 99 -10.52 -3.66 -5.41
CA ILE A 99 -9.15 -3.12 -5.35
C ILE A 99 -8.79 -2.75 -3.91
N SER A 100 -9.66 -2.05 -3.21
CA SER A 100 -9.45 -1.53 -1.85
C SER A 100 -10.71 -1.75 -1.00
N GLY A 101 -10.63 -2.66 -0.02
CA GLY A 101 -11.77 -3.09 0.77
C GLY A 101 -11.46 -4.31 1.63
N ALA A 102 -12.42 -4.75 2.45
CA ALA A 102 -12.22 -5.89 3.35
C ALA A 102 -12.10 -7.24 2.61
N LEU A 103 -12.56 -7.30 1.37
CA LEU A 103 -12.49 -8.47 0.47
C LEU A 103 -11.59 -8.18 -0.75
N SER A 104 -10.70 -7.19 -0.65
CA SER A 104 -9.94 -6.75 -1.81
C SER A 104 -8.84 -7.73 -2.23
N ALA A 105 -8.51 -7.64 -3.52
CA ALA A 105 -7.38 -8.34 -4.10
C ALA A 105 -6.04 -7.91 -3.49
N ASP A 106 -5.90 -6.64 -3.12
CA ASP A 106 -4.74 -6.13 -2.38
C ASP A 106 -4.57 -6.86 -1.05
N MET A 107 -5.62 -6.90 -0.22
CA MET A 107 -5.58 -7.57 1.08
C MET A 107 -5.23 -9.05 0.97
N MET A 108 -5.81 -9.74 -0.01
CA MET A 108 -5.50 -11.14 -0.23
C MET A 108 -4.04 -11.35 -0.69
N ASP A 109 -3.50 -10.46 -1.54
CA ASP A 109 -2.13 -10.58 -2.04
C ASP A 109 -1.11 -10.33 -0.93
N TYR A 110 -1.19 -9.19 -0.24
CA TYR A 110 -0.17 -8.83 0.75
C TYR A 110 -0.17 -9.82 1.93
N LEU A 111 -1.33 -10.32 2.37
CA LEU A 111 -1.38 -11.30 3.46
C LEU A 111 -0.63 -12.58 3.09
N LEU A 112 -0.86 -13.10 1.88
CA LEU A 112 -0.17 -14.30 1.40
C LEU A 112 1.32 -14.07 1.18
N ARG A 113 1.65 -12.96 0.51
CA ARG A 113 3.01 -12.57 0.18
C ARG A 113 3.84 -12.38 1.45
N ASP A 114 3.36 -11.55 2.37
CA ASP A 114 4.09 -11.23 3.59
C ASP A 114 4.22 -12.44 4.50
N GLY A 115 3.17 -13.25 4.62
CA GLY A 115 3.23 -14.52 5.34
C GLY A 115 4.30 -15.45 4.79
N TYR A 116 4.38 -15.57 3.47
CA TYR A 116 5.40 -16.38 2.80
C TYR A 116 6.82 -15.85 3.06
N PHE A 117 7.08 -14.56 2.78
CA PHE A 117 8.42 -14.00 2.88
C PHE A 117 8.93 -13.84 4.32
N THR A 118 8.03 -13.64 5.29
CA THR A 118 8.40 -13.56 6.71
C THR A 118 8.51 -14.93 7.38
N GLY A 119 7.97 -15.98 6.76
CA GLY A 119 7.82 -17.29 7.37
C GLY A 119 6.73 -17.35 8.46
N ALA A 120 5.90 -16.31 8.58
CA ALA A 120 4.77 -16.31 9.51
C ALA A 120 3.67 -17.23 8.99
N GLU A 121 3.61 -18.47 9.52
CA GLU A 121 2.62 -19.48 9.12
C GLU A 121 1.15 -19.08 9.37
N HIS A 122 0.94 -17.97 10.07
CA HIS A 122 -0.35 -17.37 10.39
C HIS A 122 -1.11 -16.83 9.17
N ALA A 123 -0.46 -16.66 8.02
CA ALA A 123 -1.05 -16.06 6.82
C ALA A 123 -1.58 -17.09 5.80
N LYS A 124 -2.29 -18.13 6.26
CA LYS A 124 -2.93 -19.12 5.37
C LYS A 124 -4.34 -18.67 5.04
N ILE A 125 -4.55 -18.11 3.85
CA ILE A 125 -5.87 -17.71 3.35
C ILE A 125 -6.21 -18.43 2.05
N ASP A 126 -7.47 -18.82 1.90
CA ASP A 126 -7.98 -19.39 0.65
C ASP A 126 -8.58 -18.30 -0.24
N HIS A 127 -7.71 -17.50 -0.84
CA HIS A 127 -8.11 -16.42 -1.75
C HIS A 127 -8.89 -16.94 -2.96
N LYS A 128 -8.67 -18.20 -3.39
CA LYS A 128 -9.42 -18.80 -4.49
C LYS A 128 -10.87 -18.97 -4.09
N ARG A 129 -11.14 -19.63 -2.97
CA ARG A 129 -12.52 -19.80 -2.47
C ARG A 129 -13.21 -18.46 -2.24
N LEU A 130 -12.49 -17.47 -1.70
CA LEU A 130 -13.03 -16.12 -1.49
C LEU A 130 -13.41 -15.46 -2.82
N THR A 131 -12.50 -15.39 -3.79
CA THR A 131 -12.75 -14.75 -5.08
C THR A 131 -13.87 -15.41 -5.89
N TYR A 132 -13.97 -16.75 -5.91
CA TYR A 132 -15.09 -17.46 -6.56
C TYR A 132 -16.45 -17.23 -5.89
N SER A 133 -16.45 -16.85 -4.62
CA SER A 133 -17.67 -16.65 -3.83
C SER A 133 -18.12 -15.19 -3.78
N LEU A 134 -17.44 -14.29 -4.49
CA LEU A 134 -17.82 -12.87 -4.56
C LEU A 134 -19.10 -12.68 -5.36
N ASP A 135 -19.93 -11.75 -4.90
CA ASP A 135 -21.19 -11.34 -5.53
C ASP A 135 -21.37 -9.83 -5.35
N VAL A 136 -22.48 -9.25 -5.82
CA VAL A 136 -22.80 -7.84 -5.66
C VAL A 136 -24.22 -7.69 -5.09
N TYR A 137 -24.32 -6.97 -3.98
CA TYR A 137 -25.61 -6.62 -3.38
C TYR A 137 -25.70 -5.11 -3.17
N LYS A 138 -26.72 -4.47 -3.76
CA LYS A 138 -26.95 -3.02 -3.66
C LYS A 138 -25.69 -2.19 -3.97
N ASN A 139 -25.04 -2.49 -5.09
CA ASN A 139 -23.79 -1.85 -5.55
C ASN A 139 -22.56 -2.08 -4.66
N LYS A 140 -22.61 -2.97 -3.67
CA LYS A 140 -21.48 -3.33 -2.80
C LYS A 140 -21.03 -4.75 -3.06
N LEU A 141 -19.73 -4.99 -2.89
CA LEU A 141 -19.14 -6.32 -2.96
C LEU A 141 -19.69 -7.16 -1.81
N ALA A 142 -20.26 -8.29 -2.16
CA ALA A 142 -20.83 -9.26 -1.26
C ALA A 142 -20.07 -10.57 -1.35
N LEU A 143 -20.29 -11.44 -0.36
CA LEU A 143 -19.71 -12.77 -0.30
C LEU A 143 -20.84 -13.76 -0.07
N ASP A 144 -20.85 -14.83 -0.85
CA ASP A 144 -21.76 -15.95 -0.61
C ASP A 144 -21.55 -16.52 0.80
N LYS A 145 -22.66 -16.78 1.51
CA LYS A 145 -22.64 -17.24 2.90
C LYS A 145 -21.82 -18.52 3.09
N SER A 146 -21.73 -19.38 2.07
CA SER A 146 -20.93 -20.61 2.10
C SER A 146 -19.41 -20.38 2.17
N ALA A 147 -18.93 -19.14 1.99
CA ALA A 147 -17.52 -18.77 2.13
C ALA A 147 -17.24 -17.97 3.43
N LEU A 148 -18.21 -17.87 4.35
CA LEU A 148 -18.06 -17.13 5.61
C LEU A 148 -16.84 -17.60 6.41
N VAL A 149 -16.62 -18.91 6.53
CA VAL A 149 -15.49 -19.46 7.28
C VAL A 149 -14.14 -19.06 6.67
N ASN A 150 -14.05 -19.00 5.33
CA ASN A 150 -12.84 -18.54 4.64
C ASN A 150 -12.58 -17.05 4.90
N PHE A 151 -13.64 -16.25 4.97
CA PHE A 151 -13.54 -14.83 5.28
C PHE A 151 -13.11 -14.59 6.73
N GLU A 152 -13.70 -15.31 7.68
CA GLU A 152 -13.29 -15.30 9.09
C GLU A 152 -11.82 -15.70 9.24
N THR A 153 -11.39 -16.73 8.51
CA THR A 153 -9.99 -17.17 8.48
C THR A 153 -9.08 -16.05 7.97
N MET A 154 -9.45 -15.37 6.88
CA MET A 154 -8.70 -14.22 6.36
C MET A 154 -8.58 -13.09 7.39
N LEU A 155 -9.66 -12.77 8.12
CA LEU A 155 -9.63 -11.74 9.17
C LEU A 155 -8.75 -12.15 10.36
N ILE A 156 -8.79 -13.41 10.77
CA ILE A 156 -7.92 -13.95 11.83
C ILE A 156 -6.45 -13.90 11.38
N SER A 157 -6.16 -14.35 10.17
CA SER A 157 -4.82 -14.28 9.57
C SER A 157 -4.31 -12.84 9.53
N ARG A 158 -5.16 -11.88 9.12
CA ARG A 158 -4.82 -10.45 9.16
C ARG A 158 -4.51 -9.99 10.57
N TYR A 159 -5.34 -10.29 11.56
CA TYR A 159 -5.09 -9.93 12.95
C TYR A 159 -3.75 -10.48 13.46
N GLN A 160 -3.44 -11.73 13.15
CA GLN A 160 -2.18 -12.37 13.54
C GLN A 160 -0.98 -11.71 12.85
N MET A 161 -1.06 -11.42 11.54
CA MET A 161 -0.01 -10.73 10.78
C MET A 161 0.27 -9.33 11.34
N PHE A 162 -0.76 -8.58 11.70
CA PHE A 162 -0.59 -7.27 12.34
C PHE A 162 0.17 -7.36 13.65
N LYS A 163 -0.10 -8.36 14.48
CA LYS A 163 0.59 -8.52 15.76
C LYS A 163 2.01 -9.07 15.61
N ALA A 164 2.19 -10.08 14.76
CA ALA A 164 3.44 -10.82 14.67
C ALA A 164 4.49 -10.11 13.79
N VAL A 165 4.04 -9.40 12.75
CA VAL A 165 4.90 -8.82 11.72
C VAL A 165 4.81 -7.29 11.75
N TYR A 166 3.67 -6.73 11.37
CA TYR A 166 3.57 -5.28 11.09
C TYR A 166 3.78 -4.41 12.33
N PHE A 167 3.28 -4.83 13.50
CA PHE A 167 3.49 -4.13 14.77
C PHE A 167 4.65 -4.69 15.60
N HIS A 168 5.49 -5.54 15.02
CA HIS A 168 6.65 -6.05 15.73
C HIS A 168 7.58 -4.90 16.13
N LYS A 169 7.90 -4.79 17.43
CA LYS A 169 8.66 -3.66 17.99
C LYS A 169 9.97 -3.35 17.26
N THR A 170 10.66 -4.37 16.73
CA THR A 170 11.91 -4.18 15.97
C THR A 170 11.68 -3.57 14.60
N VAL A 171 10.57 -3.92 13.92
CA VAL A 171 10.16 -3.30 12.65
C VAL A 171 9.81 -1.84 12.91
N ARG A 172 8.91 -1.60 13.88
CA ARG A 172 8.51 -0.24 14.30
C ARG A 172 9.70 0.63 14.71
N ALA A 173 10.71 0.06 15.37
CA ALA A 173 11.92 0.81 15.72
C ALA A 173 12.70 1.27 14.47
N GLY A 174 12.86 0.40 13.47
CA GLY A 174 13.50 0.76 12.20
C GLY A 174 12.70 1.82 11.44
N GLU A 175 11.38 1.68 11.40
CA GLU A 175 10.48 2.66 10.78
C GLU A 175 10.59 4.05 11.42
N VAL A 176 10.55 4.13 12.76
CA VAL A 176 10.71 5.38 13.50
C VAL A 176 12.08 6.01 13.26
N MET A 177 13.14 5.19 13.16
CA MET A 177 14.48 5.67 12.84
C MET A 177 14.54 6.30 11.46
N LEU A 178 14.04 5.61 10.43
CA LEU A 178 14.02 6.15 9.06
C LEU A 178 13.17 7.41 8.97
N LEU A 179 11.97 7.41 9.56
CA LEU A 179 11.09 8.57 9.61
C LEU A 179 11.78 9.77 10.27
N LYS A 180 12.47 9.54 11.40
CA LYS A 180 13.20 10.60 12.12
C LYS A 180 14.39 11.10 11.31
N ALA A 181 15.15 10.22 10.67
CA ALA A 181 16.28 10.60 9.83
C ALA A 181 15.83 11.46 8.63
N MET A 182 14.80 11.03 7.90
CA MET A 182 14.22 11.81 6.81
C MET A 182 13.69 13.17 7.29
N SER A 183 12.93 13.18 8.38
CA SER A 183 12.37 14.44 8.92
C SER A 183 13.42 15.45 9.36
N LEU A 184 14.57 15.00 9.90
CA LEU A 184 15.67 15.88 10.32
C LEU A 184 16.50 16.42 9.15
N ALA A 185 16.42 15.76 7.98
CA ALA A 185 17.20 16.12 6.80
C ALA A 185 16.31 16.61 5.65
N GLU A 186 15.06 16.95 5.92
CA GLU A 186 14.06 17.31 4.91
C GLU A 186 14.55 18.43 3.98
N ASP A 187 15.17 19.48 4.53
CA ASP A 187 15.66 20.62 3.75
C ASP A 187 16.78 20.22 2.76
N GLU A 188 17.62 19.25 3.13
CA GLU A 188 18.70 18.72 2.27
C GLU A 188 18.20 17.65 1.30
N LEU A 189 17.16 16.91 1.68
CA LEU A 189 16.53 15.88 0.85
C LEU A 189 15.59 16.48 -0.18
N GLY A 190 15.04 17.67 0.10
CA GLY A 190 14.20 18.42 -0.84
C GLY A 190 12.86 17.74 -1.16
N PHE A 191 12.36 16.85 -0.30
CA PHE A 191 11.14 16.09 -0.60
C PHE A 191 9.90 17.00 -0.76
N SER A 192 9.88 18.11 -0.01
CA SER A 192 8.84 19.11 -0.07
C SER A 192 8.74 19.86 -1.41
N SER A 193 9.81 19.89 -2.22
CA SER A 193 9.85 20.57 -3.51
C SER A 193 9.79 19.64 -4.72
N LEU A 194 9.74 18.31 -4.52
CA LEU A 194 9.79 17.34 -5.61
C LEU A 194 8.71 17.58 -6.66
N ASP A 195 9.11 17.63 -7.92
CA ASP A 195 8.21 17.41 -9.03
C ASP A 195 7.98 15.91 -9.28
N LEU A 196 7.14 15.59 -10.27
CA LEU A 196 6.82 14.20 -10.59
C LEU A 196 8.02 13.44 -11.15
N ASP A 197 8.86 14.08 -11.96
CA ASP A 197 10.00 13.45 -12.60
C ASP A 197 11.14 13.18 -11.61
N GLU A 198 11.29 14.05 -10.61
CA GLU A 198 12.17 13.86 -9.47
C GLU A 198 11.66 12.75 -8.56
N PHE A 199 10.36 12.73 -8.25
CA PHE A 199 9.74 11.66 -7.46
C PHE A 199 9.98 10.27 -8.06
N LEU A 200 9.81 10.13 -9.38
CA LEU A 200 9.99 8.86 -10.09
C LEU A 200 11.43 8.31 -10.07
N LYS A 201 12.42 9.14 -9.68
CA LYS A 201 13.82 8.72 -9.54
C LYS A 201 14.16 8.24 -8.12
N LEU A 202 13.24 8.40 -7.17
CA LEU A 202 13.49 8.01 -5.78
C LEU A 202 13.34 6.51 -5.59
N SER A 203 14.25 5.92 -4.82
CA SER A 203 14.19 4.56 -4.31
C SER A 203 14.64 4.52 -2.85
N ASP A 204 14.42 3.39 -2.17
CA ASP A 204 14.90 3.14 -0.81
C ASP A 204 16.42 3.34 -0.72
N GLU A 205 17.16 2.81 -1.70
CA GLU A 205 18.63 2.93 -1.78
C GLU A 205 19.06 4.37 -2.02
N TYR A 206 18.35 5.11 -2.89
CA TYR A 206 18.66 6.50 -3.17
C TYR A 206 18.54 7.34 -1.90
N VAL A 207 17.40 7.23 -1.20
CA VAL A 207 17.15 7.97 0.05
C VAL A 207 18.15 7.58 1.13
N LEU A 208 18.41 6.28 1.30
CA LEU A 208 19.38 5.81 2.30
C LEU A 208 20.80 6.32 2.00
N SER A 209 21.22 6.28 0.73
CA SER A 209 22.51 6.80 0.29
C SER A 209 22.64 8.30 0.57
N LYS A 210 21.60 9.09 0.29
CA LYS A 210 21.55 10.52 0.62
C LYS A 210 21.72 10.75 2.13
N LEU A 211 20.96 10.03 2.96
CA LEU A 211 21.04 10.15 4.42
C LEU A 211 22.43 9.81 4.96
N LEU A 212 23.10 8.80 4.40
CA LEU A 212 24.44 8.38 4.81
C LEU A 212 25.55 9.38 4.41
N ASN A 213 25.31 10.17 3.36
CA ASN A 213 26.25 11.15 2.83
C ASN A 213 25.93 12.61 3.22
N LEU A 214 25.01 12.83 4.17
CA LEU A 214 24.73 14.16 4.67
C LEU A 214 25.97 14.84 5.26
N SER A 215 26.04 16.16 5.09
CA SER A 215 27.02 16.98 5.79
C SER A 215 26.75 16.98 7.30
N GLU A 216 27.77 17.24 8.09
CA GLU A 216 27.64 17.38 9.55
C GLU A 216 27.69 18.86 9.97
N SER A 217 27.15 19.73 9.12
CA SER A 217 27.18 21.19 9.28
C SER A 217 26.33 21.69 10.45
N ASN A 218 25.29 20.95 10.84
CA ASN A 218 24.44 21.26 11.98
C ASN A 218 24.07 20.00 12.79
N SER A 219 23.46 20.20 13.97
CA SER A 219 23.11 19.12 14.89
C SER A 219 22.09 18.13 14.31
N ASP A 220 21.16 18.60 13.49
CA ASP A 220 20.05 17.81 12.95
C ASP A 220 20.55 16.87 11.85
N LEU A 221 21.37 17.37 10.92
CA LEU A 221 21.98 16.56 9.87
C LEU A 221 22.95 15.53 10.44
N LYS A 222 23.75 15.92 11.44
CA LYS A 222 24.62 15.00 12.18
C LYS A 222 23.82 13.88 12.86
N THR A 223 22.68 14.23 13.46
CA THR A 223 21.79 13.26 14.10
C THR A 223 21.10 12.36 13.08
N SER A 224 20.62 12.92 11.96
CA SER A 224 20.00 12.19 10.85
C SER A 224 20.95 11.13 10.29
N LYS A 225 22.17 11.53 9.92
CA LYS A 225 23.21 10.64 9.42
C LYS A 225 23.52 9.53 10.43
N LYS A 226 23.70 9.87 11.71
CA LYS A 226 23.94 8.88 12.77
C LYS A 226 22.80 7.87 12.90
N ILE A 227 21.54 8.31 12.82
CA ILE A 227 20.38 7.43 12.85
C ILE A 227 20.37 6.50 11.63
N ALA A 228 20.63 7.02 10.43
CA ALA A 228 20.71 6.21 9.21
C ALA A 228 21.85 5.18 9.25
N THR A 229 23.03 5.57 9.74
CA THR A 229 24.16 4.64 9.96
C THR A 229 23.80 3.56 10.97
N ASN A 230 23.14 3.93 12.08
CA ASN A 230 22.69 2.97 13.08
C ASN A 230 21.62 2.02 12.52
N TYR A 231 20.70 2.50 11.69
CA TYR A 231 19.70 1.68 11.01
C TYR A 231 20.37 0.61 10.15
N LEU A 232 21.35 1.01 9.31
CA LEU A 232 22.10 0.11 8.44
C LEU A 232 22.89 -0.94 9.25
N ASN A 233 23.52 -0.52 10.34
CA ASN A 233 24.28 -1.40 11.23
C ASN A 233 23.40 -2.22 12.20
N ARG A 234 22.08 -2.18 12.04
CA ARG A 234 21.09 -2.83 12.93
C ARG A 234 21.22 -2.44 14.41
N ASN A 235 21.79 -1.27 14.69
CA ASN A 235 21.79 -0.65 16.01
C ASN A 235 20.49 0.13 16.25
N LEU A 236 19.39 -0.62 16.38
CA LEU A 236 18.05 -0.04 16.39
C LEU A 236 17.65 0.55 17.74
N PHE A 237 16.77 1.55 17.72
CA PHE A 237 16.08 2.04 18.92
C PHE A 237 15.42 0.89 19.69
N LYS A 238 15.44 0.98 21.02
CA LYS A 238 14.84 -0.03 21.89
C LYS A 238 13.48 0.46 22.38
N CYS A 239 12.47 -0.40 22.23
CA CYS A 239 11.19 -0.18 22.89
C CYS A 239 11.38 -0.35 24.40
N VAL A 240 11.24 0.75 25.14
CA VAL A 240 11.38 0.77 26.61
C VAL A 240 10.05 0.62 27.33
N PHE A 241 8.94 0.89 26.65
CA PHE A 241 7.59 0.84 27.23
C PHE A 241 6.56 0.51 26.15
N GLU A 242 5.66 -0.41 26.47
CA GLU A 242 4.49 -0.76 25.66
C GLU A 242 3.29 -0.93 26.59
N ARG A 243 2.15 -0.37 26.20
CA ARG A 243 0.90 -0.51 26.95
C ARG A 243 -0.26 -0.68 25.99
N MET A 244 -1.08 -1.70 26.25
CA MET A 244 -2.36 -1.84 25.59
C MET A 244 -3.34 -0.82 26.17
N VAL A 245 -3.85 0.07 25.33
CA VAL A 245 -4.87 1.04 25.70
C VAL A 245 -6.22 0.50 25.25
N ASN A 246 -7.07 0.13 26.20
CA ASN A 246 -8.48 -0.12 25.90
C ASN A 246 -9.17 1.22 25.70
N LEU A 247 -9.39 1.61 24.44
CA LEU A 247 -10.28 2.70 24.10
C LEU A 247 -11.71 2.27 24.46
N LYS A 248 -12.13 2.54 25.70
CA LYS A 248 -13.54 2.45 26.10
C LYS A 248 -14.32 3.54 25.35
N LYS A 249 -14.82 3.21 24.15
CA LYS A 249 -16.06 3.71 23.51
C LYS A 249 -15.95 3.47 22.00
N TRP A 250 -16.59 2.41 21.54
CA TRP A 250 -17.27 2.44 20.25
C TRP A 250 -18.75 2.60 20.62
N ILE A 251 -19.29 3.80 20.40
CA ILE A 251 -20.74 4.06 20.39
C ILE A 251 -21.18 3.87 18.94
#